data_AF-A0A434AE45-F1
#
_entry.id   AF-A0A434AE45-F1
#
_cell.length_a   1.000
_cell.length_b   1.000
_cell.length_c   1.000
_cell.angle_alpha   90.00
_cell.angle_beta   90.00
_cell.angle_gamma   90.00
#
_symmetry.space_group_name_H-M   'P 1'
#
loop_
_entity.id
_entity.type
_entity.pdbx_description
1 polymer ?
#
loop_
_entity_poly.entity_id
_entity_poly.type
_entity_poly.pdbx_seq_one_letter_code
_entity_poly.pdbx_strand_id
1 'polypeptide(L)' 'MIDQNRSYEQESVERALTCANCGQKLHVLEVHVCEHC' A
#
# COMPACT_ATOMS: atom_id res chain seq x y z
N MET A 1 13.47 14.91 14.85
CA MET A 1 13.99 13.69 14.20
C MET A 1 12.77 12.88 13.78
N ILE A 2 12.58 12.67 12.47
CA ILE A 2 11.49 11.81 11.99
C ILE A 2 11.91 10.38 12.36
N ASP A 3 11.08 9.68 13.12
CA ASP A 3 11.31 8.28 13.43
C ASP A 3 11.24 7.49 12.13
N GLN A 4 12.40 7.04 11.65
CA GLN A 4 12.54 6.42 10.33
C GLN A 4 11.80 5.08 10.25
N ASN A 5 11.62 4.39 11.39
CA ASN A 5 10.76 3.21 11.48
C ASN A 5 9.30 3.57 11.20
N ARG A 6 8.77 4.62 11.84
CA ARG A 6 7.40 5.07 11.59
C ARG A 6 7.16 5.45 10.11
N SER A 7 8.15 6.05 9.46
CA SER A 7 8.05 6.34 8.01
C SER A 7 8.04 5.08 7.16
N TYR A 8 8.93 4.12 7.43
CA TYR A 8 8.97 2.85 6.71
C TYR A 8 7.67 2.04 6.84
N GLU A 9 7.11 1.97 8.05
CA GLU A 9 5.84 1.29 8.29
C GLU A 9 4.70 1.94 7.49
N GLN A 10 4.65 3.27 7.45
CA GLN A 10 3.64 3.99 6.65
C GLN A 10 3.80 3.74 5.15
N GLU A 11 5.04 3.80 4.64
CA GLU A 11 5.32 3.51 3.22
C GLU A 11 5.00 2.04 2.87
N SER A 12 5.25 1.12 3.79
CA SER A 12 4.97 -0.30 3.59
C SER A 12 3.46 -0.57 3.55
N VAL A 13 2.70 0.06 4.45
CA VAL A 13 1.23 0.00 4.43
C VAL A 13 0.68 0.63 3.15
N GLU A 14 1.18 1.80 2.73
CA GLU A 14 0.71 2.45 1.51
C GLU A 14 0.99 1.60 0.27
N ARG A 15 2.17 0.96 0.20
CA ARG A 15 2.50 0.02 -0.88
C ARG A 15 1.62 -1.23 -0.86
N ALA A 16 1.35 -1.80 0.31
CA ALA A 16 0.49 -2.99 0.44
C ALA A 16 -0.97 -2.70 0.05
N LEU A 17 -1.43 -1.47 0.30
CA LEU A 17 -2.76 -0.97 -0.05
C LEU A 17 -2.81 -0.29 -1.42
N THR A 18 -1.87 -0.61 -2.32
CA THR A 18 -1.84 -0.08 -3.68
C THR A 18 -1.76 -1.22 -4.67
N CYS A 19 -2.65 -1.23 -5.66
CA CYS A 19 -2.65 -2.20 -6.74
C CYS A 19 -1.33 -2.13 -7.50
N ALA A 20 -0.64 -3.26 -7.60
CA ALA A 20 0.64 -3.35 -8.29
C ALA A 20 0.53 -3.11 -9.81
N ASN A 21 -0.66 -3.30 -10.39
CA ASN A 21 -0.87 -3.15 -11.83
C ASN A 21 -1.26 -1.71 -12.25
N CYS A 22 -2.17 -1.06 -11.51
CA CYS A 22 -2.74 0.23 -11.91
C CYS A 22 -2.50 1.36 -10.91
N GLY A 23 -1.91 1.08 -9.74
CA GLY A 23 -1.64 2.08 -8.71
C GLY A 23 -2.88 2.56 -7.94
N GLN A 24 -4.05 1.92 -8.14
CA GLN A 24 -5.26 2.25 -7.38
C GLN A 24 -5.10 1.86 -5.90
N LYS A 25 -5.61 2.70 -5.00
CA LYS A 25 -5.69 2.35 -3.57
C LYS A 25 -6.70 1.21 -3.36
N LEU A 26 -6.21 0.16 -2.74
CA LEU A 26 -6.94 -1.06 -2.38
C LEU A 26 -7.60 -0.91 -1.02
N HIS A 27 -8.70 -1.62 -0.84
CA HIS A 27 -9.25 -1.83 0.49
C HIS A 27 -8.28 -2.71 1.32
N VAL A 28 -8.29 -2.59 2.64
CA VAL A 28 -7.40 -3.38 3.53
C VAL A 28 -7.61 -4.90 3.44
N LEU A 29 -8.69 -5.33 2.79
CA LEU A 29 -9.00 -6.73 2.56
C LEU A 29 -8.59 -7.22 1.16
N GLU A 30 -8.20 -6.30 0.27
CA GLU A 30 -7.72 -6.60 -1.07
C GLU A 30 -6.19 -6.64 -1.05
N VAL A 31 -5.60 -7.63 -1.73
CA VAL A 31 -4.15 -7.83 -1.75
C VAL A 31 -3.63 -7.81 -3.18
N HIS A 32 -2.52 -7.10 -3.38
CA HIS A 32 -1.65 -7.14 -4.56
C HIS A 32 -2.23 -6.56 -5.87
N VAL A 33 -3.44 -6.93 -6.28
CA VAL A 33 -4.11 -6.48 -7.53
C VAL A 33 -5.60 -6.25 -7.27
N CYS A 34 -6.18 -5.16 -7.81
CA CYS A 34 -7.61 -4.87 -7.66
C CYS A 34 -8.47 -5.76 -8.57
N GLU A 35 -9.76 -5.92 -8.25
CA GLU A 35 -10.71 -6.74 -9.03
C GLU A 35 -10.91 -6.30 -10.49
N HIS A 36 -10.51 -5.06 -10.82
CA HIS A 36 -10.67 -4.46 -12.13
C HIS A 36 -9.47 -4.70 -13.06
N CYS A 37 -8.41 -5.37 -12.59
CA CYS A 37 -7.18 -5.68 -13.29
C CYS A 37 -6.97 -7.19 -13.41
#